data_AF-A0A2Z3JHP3-F1
#
_entry.id   AF-A0A2Z3JHP3-F1
#
_cell.length_a   1.000
_cell.length_b   1.000
_cell.length_c   1.000
_cell.angle_alpha   90.00
_cell.angle_beta   90.00
_cell.angle_gamma   90.00
#
_symmetry.space_group_name_H-M   'P 1'
#
loop_
_entity.id
_entity.type
_entity.pdbx_description
1 polymer ?
#
loop_
_entity_poly.entity_id
_entity_poly.type
_entity_poly.pdbx_seq_one_letter_code
_entity_poly.pdbx_strand_id
1 'polypeptide(L)'
;MATLYINTDQEATFGILKDQNGDPIEGATVRLTIIDKNNIAVDPQPSPFPMTFVDQGSGNYIADIPHDHELDEKKYLAQYIAVKSGVQSEWHGSLDVVYRSI
;
A
#
# COMPACT_ATOMS: atom_id res chain seq x y z
N MET A 1 -13.06 4.56 -2.38
CA MET A 1 -12.20 3.40 -2.71
C MET A 1 -10.83 3.96 -3.02
N ALA A 2 -9.79 3.43 -2.38
CA ALA A 2 -8.39 3.80 -2.65
C ALA A 2 -7.74 2.77 -3.58
N THR A 3 -6.75 3.19 -4.35
CA THR A 3 -5.98 2.34 -5.28
C THR A 3 -4.50 2.62 -5.08
N LEU A 4 -3.68 1.57 -5.19
CA LEU A 4 -2.23 1.69 -5.19
C LEU A 4 -1.70 1.58 -6.62
N TYR A 5 -0.94 2.59 -7.02
CA TYR A 5 -0.20 2.60 -8.27
C TYR A 5 1.26 2.31 -7.97
N ILE A 6 1.85 1.37 -8.69
CA ILE A 6 3.26 1.05 -8.60
C ILE A 6 3.92 1.32 -9.95
N ASN A 7 5.00 2.09 -9.92
CA ASN A 7 5.74 2.51 -11.08
C ASN A 7 7.12 1.81 -11.13
N THR A 8 7.59 1.52 -12.35
CA THR A 8 8.98 1.07 -12.63
C THR A 8 10.04 2.05 -12.11
N ASP A 9 9.70 3.33 -12.00
CA ASP A 9 10.57 4.39 -11.44
C ASP A 9 10.60 4.37 -9.89
N GLN A 10 10.25 3.23 -9.29
CA GLN A 10 10.36 2.95 -7.86
C GLN A 10 9.49 3.81 -6.96
N GLU A 11 8.31 4.16 -7.43
CA GLU A 11 7.33 4.84 -6.59
C GLU A 11 6.08 3.99 -6.45
N ALA A 12 5.61 3.89 -5.22
CA ALA A 12 4.28 3.42 -4.88
C ALA A 12 3.44 4.62 -4.42
N THR A 13 2.31 4.86 -5.05
CA THR A 13 1.37 5.93 -4.70
C THR A 13 0.02 5.37 -4.28
N PHE A 14 -0.40 5.73 -3.08
CA PHE A 14 -1.71 5.50 -2.51
C PHE A 14 -2.59 6.74 -2.68
N GLY A 15 -3.77 6.55 -3.28
CA GLY A 15 -4.82 7.55 -3.23
C GLY A 15 -5.35 7.79 -1.80
N ILE A 16 -6.34 8.67 -1.67
CA ILE A 16 -6.90 9.09 -0.39
C ILE A 16 -7.41 7.88 0.43
N LEU A 17 -6.70 7.52 1.50
CA LEU A 17 -7.17 6.55 2.50
C LEU A 17 -8.25 7.20 3.37
N LYS A 18 -9.32 6.46 3.64
CA LYS A 18 -10.46 6.95 4.40
C LYS A 18 -10.81 6.01 5.55
N ASP A 19 -11.27 6.55 6.67
CA ASP A 19 -11.76 5.78 7.81
C ASP A 19 -13.17 5.22 7.55
N GLN A 20 -13.77 4.56 8.55
CA GLN A 20 -15.14 4.02 8.42
C GLN A 20 -16.23 5.10 8.22
N ASN A 21 -15.94 6.37 8.53
CA ASN A 21 -16.86 7.49 8.36
C ASN A 21 -16.70 8.16 6.99
N GLY A 22 -15.65 7.80 6.24
CA GLY A 22 -15.33 8.36 4.93
C GLY A 22 -14.39 9.57 4.96
N ASP A 23 -13.86 9.90 6.16
CA ASP A 23 -12.93 11.00 6.38
C ASP A 23 -11.50 10.57 6.02
N PRO A 24 -10.67 11.45 5.42
CA PRO A 24 -9.28 11.14 5.11
C PRO A 24 -8.50 10.75 6.37
N ILE A 25 -7.77 9.64 6.29
CA ILE A 25 -6.82 9.25 7.33
C ILE A 25 -5.54 10.04 7.07
N GLU A 26 -5.32 11.11 7.83
CA GLU A 26 -4.13 11.97 7.74
C GLU A 26 -3.12 11.70 8.87
N GLY A 27 -1.83 11.81 8.56
CA GLY A 27 -0.71 11.66 9.49
C GLY A 27 -0.52 10.25 10.03
N ALA A 28 -1.07 9.23 9.35
CA ALA A 28 -0.86 7.84 9.73
C ALA A 28 0.43 7.29 9.09
N THR A 29 1.04 6.31 9.74
CA THR A 29 2.05 5.46 9.10
C THR A 29 1.34 4.27 8.47
N VAL A 30 1.47 4.08 7.16
CA VAL A 30 0.87 2.96 6.43
C VAL A 30 1.93 1.89 6.17
N ARG A 31 1.64 0.66 6.59
CA ARG A 31 2.44 -0.53 6.27
C ARG A 31 1.71 -1.37 5.24
N LEU A 32 2.42 -1.85 4.23
CA LEU A 32 1.84 -2.66 3.15
C LEU A 32 2.46 -4.06 3.09
N THR A 33 1.60 -5.04 2.81
CA THR A 33 1.99 -6.37 2.33
C THR A 33 1.45 -6.58 0.91
N ILE A 34 2.31 -6.87 -0.05
CA ILE A 34 1.95 -7.18 -1.45
C ILE A 34 1.83 -8.70 -1.62
N ILE A 35 0.70 -9.17 -2.13
CA ILE A 35 0.40 -10.59 -2.33
C ILE A 35 0.09 -10.84 -3.81
N ASP A 36 0.72 -11.85 -4.42
CA ASP A 36 0.41 -12.28 -5.79
C ASP A 36 -0.98 -12.96 -5.83
N LYS A 37 -1.91 -12.38 -6.60
CA LYS A 37 -3.29 -12.91 -6.75
C LYS A 37 -3.33 -14.23 -7.53
N ASN A 38 -2.29 -14.57 -8.30
CA ASN A 38 -2.22 -15.84 -9.02
C ASN A 38 -1.76 -17.00 -8.11
N ASN A 39 -1.19 -16.70 -6.93
CA ASN A 39 -0.70 -17.67 -5.94
C ASN A 39 -1.59 -17.75 -4.69
N ILE A 40 -2.90 -17.46 -4.80
CA ILE A 40 -3.89 -17.73 -3.73
C ILE A 40 -4.19 -19.25 -3.68
N ALA A 41 -3.15 -20.06 -3.52
CA ALA A 41 -3.18 -21.42 -3.04
C ALA A 41 -1.76 -21.73 -2.59
N VAL A 42 -1.61 -22.03 -1.30
CA VAL A 42 -0.36 -22.38 -0.61
C VAL A 42 0.47 -21.18 -0.17
N ASP A 43 0.26 -20.84 1.11
CA ASP A 43 1.11 -20.07 2.01
C ASP A 43 1.82 -18.85 1.38
N PRO A 44 1.21 -17.65 1.42
CA PRO A 44 1.87 -16.45 0.93
C PRO A 44 3.07 -16.22 1.84
N GLN A 45 4.27 -16.63 1.42
CA GLN A 45 5.48 -15.95 1.87
C GLN A 45 5.27 -14.50 1.44
N PRO A 46 4.99 -13.57 2.37
CA PRO A 46 4.82 -12.17 1.98
C PRO A 46 6.11 -11.77 1.28
N SER A 47 6.01 -11.24 0.06
CA SER A 47 7.17 -10.60 -0.54
C SER A 47 7.67 -9.49 0.41
N PRO A 48 8.99 -9.38 0.67
CA PRO A 48 9.52 -9.39 2.03
C PRO A 48 9.64 -8.03 2.72
N PHE A 49 9.20 -6.93 2.11
CA PHE A 49 9.53 -5.60 2.62
C PHE A 49 8.28 -4.83 3.07
N PRO A 50 8.17 -4.49 4.37
CA PRO A 50 7.16 -3.54 4.81
C PRO A 50 7.47 -2.18 4.18
N MET A 51 6.68 -1.75 3.20
CA MET A 51 6.74 -0.38 2.71
C MET A 51 6.14 0.55 3.77
N THR A 52 6.85 1.64 4.07
CA THR A 52 6.36 2.72 4.92
C THR A 52 6.01 3.90 4.05
N PHE A 53 4.73 4.27 4.01
CA PHE A 53 4.31 5.44 3.24
C PHE A 53 4.31 6.71 4.09
N VAL A 54 4.61 7.82 3.42
CA VAL A 54 4.57 9.17 3.97
C VAL A 54 3.32 9.88 3.45
N ASP A 55 2.53 10.43 4.37
CA ASP A 55 1.38 11.28 4.02
C ASP A 55 1.86 12.59 3.39
N GLN A 56 1.25 12.96 2.27
CA GLN A 56 1.47 14.23 1.57
C GLN A 56 0.60 15.38 2.13
N GLY A 57 -0.06 15.17 3.28
CA GLY A 57 -0.87 16.16 3.99
C GLY A 57 -2.31 16.23 3.51
N SER A 58 -2.80 15.18 2.84
CA SER A 58 -4.17 15.12 2.32
C SER A 58 -4.75 13.70 2.37
N GLY A 59 -4.10 12.79 3.10
CA GLY A 59 -4.40 11.35 3.07
C GLY A 59 -3.92 10.65 1.80
N ASN A 60 -3.13 11.33 0.96
CA ASN A 60 -2.41 10.72 -0.16
C ASN A 60 -1.03 10.28 0.34
N TYR A 61 -0.64 9.06 0.01
CA TYR A 61 0.51 8.41 0.61
C TYR A 61 1.49 7.97 -0.49
N ILE A 62 2.78 8.21 -0.28
CA ILE A 62 3.85 7.84 -1.23
C ILE A 62 4.95 7.07 -0.52
N ALA A 63 5.54 6.08 -1.20
CA ALA A 63 6.71 5.36 -0.74
C ALA A 63 7.66 5.05 -1.90
N ASP A 64 8.96 5.14 -1.65
CA ASP A 64 9.98 4.64 -2.56
C ASP A 64 10.05 3.10 -2.46
N ILE A 65 10.15 2.44 -3.61
CA ILE A 65 10.30 1.00 -3.73
C ILE A 65 11.81 0.71 -3.82
N PRO A 66 12.36 -0.15 -2.94
CA PRO A 66 13.78 -0.50 -3.02
C PRO A 66 14.17 -1.08 -4.40
N HIS A 67 15.33 -0.63 -4.91
CA HIS A 67 15.87 -0.92 -6.25
C HIS A 67 16.12 -2.42 -6.54
N ASP A 68 16.15 -3.26 -5.49
CA ASP A 68 16.39 -4.70 -5.54
C ASP A 68 15.10 -5.52 -5.70
N HIS A 69 13.95 -4.86 -5.87
CA HIS A 69 12.66 -5.50 -6.01
C HIS A 69 12.02 -5.20 -7.39
N GLU A 70 12.23 -6.10 -8.34
CA GLU A 70 11.45 -6.13 -9.57
C GLU A 70 10.06 -6.71 -9.27
N LEU A 71 9.03 -5.89 -9.41
CA LEU A 71 7.64 -6.35 -9.41
C LEU A 71 7.28 -6.73 -10.85
N ASP A 72 7.19 -8.03 -11.12
CA ASP A 72 6.67 -8.55 -12.39
C ASP A 72 5.26 -7.98 -12.67
N GLU A 73 4.79 -8.00 -13.92
CA GLU A 73 3.43 -7.61 -14.34
C GLU A 73 2.31 -8.55 -13.82
N LYS A 74 2.35 -8.94 -12.54
CA LYS A 74 1.35 -9.80 -11.91
C LYS A 74 0.25 -8.96 -11.29
N LYS A 75 -0.91 -9.60 -11.08
CA LYS A 75 -2.01 -8.99 -10.33
C LYS A 75 -1.69 -9.13 -8.85
N TYR A 76 -1.59 -8.02 -8.13
CA TYR A 76 -1.35 -8.06 -6.70
C TYR A 76 -2.54 -7.56 -5.88
N LEU A 77 -2.68 -8.09 -4.67
CA LEU A 77 -3.53 -7.56 -3.62
C LEU A 77 -2.63 -6.94 -2.56
N ALA A 78 -2.90 -5.69 -2.22
CA ALA A 78 -2.17 -4.97 -1.20
C ALA A 78 -3.01 -4.94 0.08
N GLN A 79 -2.50 -5.53 1.16
CA GLN A 79 -3.08 -5.40 2.50
C GLN A 79 -2.37 -4.28 3.24
N TYR A 80 -3.11 -3.36 3.87
CA TYR A 80 -2.51 -2.25 4.59
C TYR A 80 -2.95 -2.17 6.05
N ILE A 81 -2.04 -1.65 6.87
CA ILE A 81 -2.29 -1.24 8.25
C ILE A 81 -1.87 0.23 8.37
N ALA A 82 -2.82 1.13 8.65
CA ALA A 82 -2.54 2.52 8.96
C ALA A 82 -2.56 2.72 10.48
N VAL A 83 -1.54 3.38 11.04
CA VAL A 83 -1.43 3.63 12.50
C VAL A 83 -1.15 5.11 12.74
N LYS A 84 -1.98 5.77 13.58
CA LYS A 84 -1.78 7.16 13.98
C LYS A 84 -1.34 7.27 15.44
N SER A 85 -0.13 7.78 15.66
CA SER A 85 0.40 8.03 17.01
C SER A 85 -0.39 9.16 17.68
N GLY A 86 -0.87 8.93 18.90
CA GLY A 86 -1.67 9.89 19.68
C GLY A 86 -3.18 9.61 19.75
N VAL A 87 -3.72 8.73 18.88
CA VAL A 87 -5.15 8.36 18.87
C VAL A 87 -5.39 6.84 18.97
N GLN A 88 -4.32 6.03 19.05
CA GLN A 88 -4.38 4.55 19.05
C GLN A 88 -5.48 4.01 18.11
N SER A 89 -5.35 4.36 16.83
CA SER A 89 -6.29 3.92 15.80
C SER A 89 -5.54 3.13 14.75
N GLU A 90 -6.08 1.96 14.42
CA GLU A 90 -5.51 1.00 13.49
C GLU A 90 -6.56 0.66 12.43
N TRP A 91 -6.24 0.91 11.16
CA TRP A 91 -7.16 0.66 10.04
C TRP A 91 -6.59 -0.39 9.11
N HIS A 92 -7.40 -1.40 8.82
CA HIS A 92 -7.04 -2.54 7.97
C HIS A 92 -7.85 -2.50 6.68
N GLY A 93 -7.23 -2.85 5.58
CA GLY A 93 -7.94 -3.00 4.32
C GLY A 93 -7.14 -3.71 3.25
N SER A 94 -7.81 -3.99 2.14
CA SER A 94 -7.20 -4.57 0.95
C SER A 94 -7.54 -3.73 -0.28
N LEU A 95 -6.63 -3.68 -1.23
CA LEU A 95 -6.79 -2.90 -2.45
C LEU A 95 -6.14 -3.57 -3.65
N ASP A 96 -6.63 -3.18 -4.82
CA ASP A 96 -6.03 -3.56 -6.08
C ASP A 96 -4.75 -2.76 -6.32
N VAL A 97 -3.73 -3.49 -6.76
CA VAL A 97 -2.46 -2.93 -7.21
C VAL A 97 -2.50 -2.80 -8.73
N VAL A 98 -2.15 -1.62 -9.22
CA VAL A 98 -2.01 -1.36 -10.65
C VAL A 98 -0.54 -1.08 -10.95
N TYR A 99 0.07 -1.95 -11.75
CA TYR A 99 1.41 -1.74 -12.27
C TYR A 99 1.36 -0.79 -13.47
N ARG A 100 2.29 0.16 -13.54
CA ARG A 100 2.46 1.09 -14.67
C ARG A 100 3.93 1.11 -15.09
N SER A 101 4.19 0.75 -16.34
CA SER A 101 5.41 1.17 -17.04
C SER A 101 5.17 2.58 -17.53
N ILE A 102 6.01 3.53 -17.14
CA ILE A 102 6.11 4.82 -17.86
C ILE A 102 7.09 4.70 -19.01
#